data_AF-A0A1V9YDG7-F1
#
_entry.id   AF-A0A1V9YDG7-F1
#
_cell.length_a   1.000
_cell.length_b   1.000
_cell.length_c   1.000
_cell.angle_alpha   90.00
_cell.angle_beta   90.00
_cell.angle_gamma   90.00
#
_symmetry.space_group_name_H-M   'P 1'
#
loop_
_entity.id
_entity.type
_entity.pdbx_description
1 polymer ?
#
loop_
_entity_poly.entity_id
_entity_poly.type
_entity_poly.pdbx_seq_one_letter_code
_entity_poly.pdbx_strand_id
1 'polypeptide(L)'
;MASNGDDDAYDLFGPAPVAKADDAPPPATKESYASLFPSAAPKETSEDAFEDNPLFPQQTQVPPTERQEGRRLQAPTYRTAEEFKKSGNAIDIILVRNEGGTAVASTPWHAAFSYSRFSSSTTGDHIDVFVNGHQLPIPMVLNDKGRCTFPSGQDTPPDDVLCFLNELIPLDSKALFASVRFEHRKRYSTSVRFVESRLYVWAPDDAVVVADLDGTITISDIEGHIRTLRLGQYDFIHAGACGFFWKLHAIGLRILYLTARPIHWADASREHLDQAAQAPYRLPPGPLITNSSGLTGALLTEVVNKNPNVFKQNVLNAIQLASIHGGRRSPHPVFVAGFGNRPTDVMAYEAVGVDAACIFLIDPTSSLKAVRGAKVFESYSDPDALLWLLPKLKPIVPFSLRDTIDSYIAHEIVEAEDRNAARALAKAKALEAQQRAKALEVQQRALAQSRSLSRTVSSSASARQDDDPTTATSRSTNPVAQHPNRTEL
;
A
#
# COMPACT_ATOMS: atom_id res chain seq x y z
N MET A 1 19.01 -48.01 -9.94
CA MET A 1 20.20 -47.28 -9.47
C MET A 1 20.23 -45.94 -10.20
N ALA A 2 20.16 -44.85 -9.41
CA ALA A 2 20.78 -43.51 -9.57
C ALA A 2 21.11 -42.96 -10.99
N SER A 3 20.96 -41.67 -11.33
CA SER A 3 20.73 -40.45 -10.51
C SER A 3 20.43 -39.24 -11.43
N ASN A 4 19.62 -38.32 -10.89
CA ASN A 4 19.52 -36.89 -11.27
C ASN A 4 20.86 -36.15 -11.11
N GLY A 5 20.99 -35.01 -11.79
CA GLY A 5 21.96 -33.96 -11.50
C GLY A 5 21.32 -32.61 -11.78
N ASP A 6 20.81 -32.00 -10.70
CA ASP A 6 20.12 -30.71 -10.63
C ASP A 6 21.10 -29.52 -10.55
N ASP A 7 20.49 -28.38 -10.83
CA ASP A 7 20.88 -26.99 -10.61
C ASP A 7 21.55 -26.72 -9.25
N ASP A 8 22.68 -26.01 -9.28
CA ASP A 8 23.23 -25.29 -8.13
C ASP A 8 24.18 -24.18 -8.61
N ALA A 9 23.70 -22.93 -8.69
CA ALA A 9 24.50 -21.73 -8.50
C ALA A 9 23.60 -20.50 -8.49
N TYR A 10 23.40 -19.89 -7.32
CA TYR A 10 23.42 -18.44 -7.01
C TYR A 10 22.74 -18.23 -5.66
N ASP A 11 23.42 -18.62 -4.59
CA ASP A 11 23.03 -18.30 -3.22
C ASP A 11 23.89 -17.11 -2.73
N LEU A 12 23.35 -15.90 -2.85
CA LEU A 12 24.08 -14.64 -2.61
C LEU A 12 23.81 -14.03 -1.22
N PHE A 13 23.08 -14.72 -0.34
CA PHE A 13 22.75 -14.23 0.98
C PHE A 13 22.90 -15.35 2.02
N GLY A 14 24.01 -15.36 2.74
CA GLY A 14 24.21 -16.26 3.88
C GLY A 14 23.21 -15.99 5.03
N PRO A 15 23.02 -16.96 5.94
CA PRO A 15 21.94 -16.89 6.93
C PRO A 15 22.24 -15.92 8.08
N ALA A 16 21.19 -15.27 8.59
CA ALA A 16 21.24 -14.30 9.69
C ALA A 16 21.21 -14.96 11.08
N PRO A 17 21.82 -14.35 12.13
CA PRO A 17 21.76 -14.86 13.49
C PRO A 17 20.56 -14.30 14.29
N VAL A 18 20.08 -15.13 15.22
CA VAL A 18 18.92 -14.94 16.10
C VAL A 18 19.27 -14.08 17.31
N ALA A 19 18.38 -13.16 17.70
CA ALA A 19 18.44 -12.43 18.97
C ALA A 19 17.21 -12.72 19.85
N LYS A 20 17.44 -12.93 21.15
CA LYS A 20 16.41 -13.08 22.19
C LYS A 20 16.15 -11.75 22.90
N ALA A 21 14.91 -11.60 23.34
CA ALA A 21 14.33 -10.49 24.08
C ALA A 21 14.79 -10.42 25.55
N ASP A 22 14.70 -9.24 26.17
CA ASP A 22 13.73 -8.97 27.26
C ASP A 22 13.99 -7.62 28.00
N ASP A 23 12.88 -7.09 28.52
CA ASP A 23 12.69 -6.17 29.67
C ASP A 23 12.88 -4.64 29.57
N ALA A 24 11.72 -3.95 29.56
CA ALA A 24 11.46 -2.67 30.23
C ALA A 24 11.03 -2.94 31.70
N PRO A 25 11.09 -1.99 32.69
CA PRO A 25 9.98 -1.03 32.90
C PRO A 25 10.42 0.27 33.69
N PRO A 26 9.58 1.01 34.48
CA PRO A 26 9.22 2.43 34.23
C PRO A 26 9.43 3.34 35.50
N PRO A 27 8.50 4.23 35.92
CA PRO A 27 8.29 5.64 35.52
C PRO A 27 8.37 6.64 36.71
N ALA A 28 8.34 7.96 36.44
CA ALA A 28 7.85 9.07 37.30
C ALA A 28 8.42 10.41 36.78
N THR A 29 7.83 11.61 36.86
CA THR A 29 6.50 12.13 37.21
C THR A 29 6.44 13.57 36.65
N LYS A 30 5.21 14.06 36.48
CA LYS A 30 4.78 15.26 35.77
C LYS A 30 5.04 16.59 36.51
N GLU A 31 5.06 17.67 35.73
CA GLU A 31 4.32 18.96 35.87
C GLU A 31 5.22 20.11 35.39
N SER A 32 4.78 21.15 34.69
CA SER A 32 3.49 21.60 34.13
C SER A 32 3.86 22.79 33.22
N TYR A 33 3.15 23.02 32.12
CA TYR A 33 2.58 24.32 31.73
C TYR A 33 1.80 24.12 30.41
N ALA A 34 0.50 23.89 30.59
CA ALA A 34 -0.49 23.87 29.52
C ALA A 34 -0.96 25.30 29.25
N SER A 35 -0.83 25.74 28.00
CA SER A 35 -1.73 26.73 27.39
C SER A 35 -1.47 26.75 25.89
N LEU A 36 -2.40 26.20 25.09
CA LEU A 36 -2.88 26.73 23.79
C LEU A 36 -3.56 25.70 22.85
N PHE A 37 -3.67 24.40 23.20
CA PHE A 37 -4.47 23.44 22.42
C PHE A 37 -5.07 22.35 23.33
N PRO A 38 -6.39 22.07 23.28
CA PRO A 38 -6.95 20.91 23.99
C PRO A 38 -6.63 19.63 23.21
N SER A 39 -5.86 18.74 23.84
CA SER A 39 -5.69 17.35 23.42
C SER A 39 -6.63 16.45 24.23
N ALA A 40 -7.21 15.45 23.55
CA ALA A 40 -8.06 14.38 24.10
C ALA A 40 -7.35 13.66 25.26
N ALA A 41 -7.99 13.28 26.37
CA ALA A 41 -9.04 12.27 26.59
C ALA A 41 -9.26 12.19 28.14
N PRO A 42 -10.19 11.42 28.77
CA PRO A 42 -11.04 10.32 28.28
C PRO A 42 -12.53 10.44 28.66
N LYS A 43 -13.35 9.48 28.19
CA LYS A 43 -14.78 9.32 28.51
C LYS A 43 -15.00 9.22 30.03
N GLU A 44 -15.93 9.97 30.61
CA GLU A 44 -17.30 9.54 30.93
C GLU A 44 -18.08 10.57 31.79
N THR A 45 -19.40 10.53 31.64
CA THR A 45 -20.50 11.05 32.48
C THR A 45 -21.02 12.50 32.37
N SER A 46 -22.32 12.52 32.01
CA SER A 46 -23.46 13.37 32.39
C SER A 46 -23.64 14.81 31.87
N GLU A 47 -24.72 14.91 31.08
CA GLU A 47 -25.85 15.87 31.13
C GLU A 47 -25.64 17.37 30.81
N ASP A 48 -26.32 17.76 29.73
CA ASP A 48 -27.05 19.00 29.42
C ASP A 48 -26.36 20.37 29.47
N ALA A 49 -26.13 20.97 28.28
CA ALA A 49 -26.86 22.15 27.78
C ALA A 49 -26.31 22.69 26.42
N PHE A 50 -27.24 22.89 25.49
CA PHE A 50 -27.29 23.60 24.19
C PHE A 50 -26.18 24.58 23.76
N GLU A 51 -25.72 24.46 22.49
CA GLU A 51 -25.86 25.49 21.42
C GLU A 51 -25.44 24.96 20.01
N ASP A 52 -26.12 25.47 18.97
CA ASP A 52 -26.23 24.99 17.58
C ASP A 52 -24.98 25.18 16.66
N ASN A 53 -24.73 24.25 15.71
CA ASN A 53 -23.67 24.35 14.68
C ASN A 53 -24.17 23.85 13.28
N PRO A 54 -24.10 24.65 12.18
CA PRO A 54 -24.96 24.46 10.99
C PRO A 54 -24.40 23.55 9.86
N LEU A 55 -23.70 22.45 10.17
CA LEU A 55 -23.04 21.60 9.16
C LEU A 55 -23.69 20.23 8.87
N PHE A 56 -24.88 19.95 9.41
CA PHE A 56 -25.67 18.75 9.08
C PHE A 56 -27.18 19.04 9.10
N PRO A 57 -27.97 18.73 8.05
CA PRO A 57 -29.42 18.82 8.14
C PRO A 57 -29.97 17.65 8.98
N GLN A 58 -30.50 17.93 10.16
CA GLN A 58 -31.32 16.98 10.92
C GLN A 58 -32.78 17.04 10.46
N GLN A 59 -33.43 15.88 10.45
CA GLN A 59 -34.82 15.68 10.11
C GLN A 59 -35.76 16.46 11.05
N THR A 60 -36.56 17.37 10.51
CA THR A 60 -37.71 17.98 11.19
C THR A 60 -38.76 16.92 11.52
N GLN A 61 -38.96 16.65 12.82
CA GLN A 61 -40.17 16.02 13.35
C GLN A 61 -41.27 17.07 13.51
N VAL A 62 -42.46 16.79 12.99
CA VAL A 62 -43.69 17.59 13.16
C VAL A 62 -44.53 16.95 14.27
N PRO A 63 -45.14 17.72 15.21
CA PRO A 63 -45.89 17.17 16.35
C PRO A 63 -47.29 16.67 15.96
N PRO A 64 -47.93 15.82 16.80
CA PRO A 64 -49.23 15.23 16.50
C PRO A 64 -50.37 16.22 16.78
N THR A 65 -51.35 16.28 15.88
CA THR A 65 -52.66 16.90 16.15
C THR A 65 -53.77 15.92 15.81
N GLU A 66 -54.82 15.99 16.62
CA GLU A 66 -55.88 15.01 16.83
C GLU A 66 -56.76 14.68 15.60
N ARG A 67 -57.44 13.54 15.75
CA ARG A 67 -58.36 12.89 14.79
C ARG A 67 -59.44 13.83 14.23
N GLN A 68 -59.70 13.72 12.93
CA GLN A 68 -61.06 13.70 12.39
C GLN A 68 -61.18 12.65 11.28
N GLU A 69 -62.18 11.77 11.43
CA GLU A 69 -62.55 10.70 10.52
C GLU A 69 -63.14 11.28 9.21
N GLY A 70 -62.69 10.76 8.07
CA GLY A 70 -63.26 11.10 6.76
C GLY A 70 -62.78 10.17 5.66
N ARG A 71 -63.69 9.30 5.19
CA ARG A 71 -63.54 8.33 4.08
C ARG A 71 -62.60 8.81 2.96
N ARG A 72 -61.52 8.05 2.69
CA ARG A 72 -60.86 8.03 1.38
C ARG A 72 -60.43 6.62 1.00
N LEU A 73 -60.77 6.27 -0.24
CA LEU A 73 -60.61 4.97 -0.89
C LEU A 73 -59.16 4.46 -0.74
N GLN A 74 -59.03 3.19 -0.34
CA GLN A 74 -57.74 2.50 -0.23
C GLN A 74 -57.06 2.42 -1.60
N ALA A 75 -55.94 3.11 -1.76
CA ALA A 75 -54.95 2.78 -2.79
C ALA A 75 -54.02 1.69 -2.23
N PRO A 76 -53.57 0.71 -3.04
CA PRO A 76 -52.72 -0.37 -2.55
C PRO A 76 -51.36 0.22 -2.14
N THR A 77 -51.11 0.24 -0.83
CA THR A 77 -49.81 0.54 -0.23
C THR A 77 -48.90 -0.68 -0.33
N TYR A 78 -48.00 -0.69 -1.32
CA TYR A 78 -46.76 -1.45 -1.25
C TYR A 78 -45.64 -0.66 -1.92
N ARG A 79 -45.10 0.36 -1.22
CA ARG A 79 -43.68 0.73 -1.41
C ARG A 79 -42.91 -0.03 -0.34
N THR A 80 -42.63 -1.30 -0.61
CA THR A 80 -41.61 -2.03 0.13
C THR A 80 -40.30 -1.26 -0.08
N ALA A 81 -39.64 -0.83 1.00
CA ALA A 81 -38.37 -0.12 0.90
C ALA A 81 -37.35 -0.96 0.14
N GLU A 82 -36.57 -0.33 -0.74
CA GLU A 82 -35.52 -1.01 -1.49
C GLU A 82 -34.38 -1.42 -0.56
N GLU A 83 -33.93 -2.67 -0.66
CA GLU A 83 -32.83 -3.22 0.14
C GLU A 83 -31.55 -3.23 -0.70
N PHE A 84 -30.63 -2.34 -0.39
CA PHE A 84 -29.35 -2.22 -1.09
C PHE A 84 -28.34 -3.24 -0.60
N LYS A 85 -27.79 -4.02 -1.52
CA LYS A 85 -26.80 -5.06 -1.23
C LYS A 85 -25.58 -4.96 -2.14
N LYS A 86 -24.42 -4.72 -1.55
CA LYS A 86 -23.15 -4.75 -2.28
C LYS A 86 -22.89 -6.17 -2.80
N SER A 87 -22.64 -6.31 -4.11
CA SER A 87 -22.61 -7.62 -4.76
C SER A 87 -21.71 -7.64 -6.00
N GLY A 88 -20.43 -7.32 -5.83
CA GLY A 88 -19.47 -7.28 -6.92
C GLY A 88 -18.34 -6.31 -6.65
N ASN A 89 -17.54 -6.03 -7.67
CA ASN A 89 -16.43 -5.08 -7.62
C ASN A 89 -16.32 -4.34 -8.95
N ALA A 90 -15.77 -3.12 -8.91
CA ALA A 90 -15.46 -2.33 -10.08
C ALA A 90 -14.06 -1.74 -9.96
N ILE A 91 -13.44 -1.53 -11.13
CA ILE A 91 -12.14 -0.87 -11.29
C ILE A 91 -12.36 0.64 -11.27
N ASP A 92 -11.40 1.37 -10.72
CA ASP A 92 -11.43 2.83 -10.77
C ASP A 92 -11.30 3.34 -12.22
N ILE A 93 -11.92 4.50 -12.46
CA ILE A 93 -12.03 5.11 -13.78
C ILE A 93 -11.16 6.36 -13.80
N ILE A 94 -10.47 6.60 -14.90
CA ILE A 94 -9.76 7.85 -15.16
C ILE A 94 -10.48 8.55 -16.30
N LEU A 95 -11.08 9.70 -15.99
CA LEU A 95 -11.63 10.64 -16.96
C LEU A 95 -10.55 11.68 -17.25
N VAL A 96 -10.11 11.77 -18.50
CA VAL A 96 -9.18 12.79 -18.95
C VAL A 96 -9.93 13.84 -19.73
N ARG A 97 -9.76 15.11 -19.35
CA ARG A 97 -10.36 16.23 -20.09
C ARG A 97 -9.45 17.44 -20.09
N ASN A 98 -9.51 18.22 -21.16
CA ASN A 98 -8.80 19.48 -21.24
C ASN A 98 -9.48 20.58 -20.40
N GLU A 99 -8.74 21.67 -20.14
CA GLU A 99 -9.23 22.79 -19.32
C GLU A 99 -10.51 23.45 -19.88
N GLY A 100 -10.71 23.39 -21.20
CA GLY A 100 -11.91 23.93 -21.85
C GLY A 100 -13.11 22.98 -21.88
N GLY A 101 -12.95 21.73 -21.42
CA GLY A 101 -13.98 20.68 -21.53
C GLY A 101 -14.36 20.32 -22.97
N THR A 102 -13.57 20.71 -23.98
CA THR A 102 -13.88 20.46 -25.40
C THR A 102 -13.38 19.10 -25.87
N ALA A 103 -12.42 18.50 -25.15
CA ALA A 103 -11.91 17.17 -25.39
C ALA A 103 -12.02 16.39 -24.08
N VAL A 104 -12.69 15.24 -24.13
CA VAL A 104 -12.93 14.37 -22.99
C VAL A 104 -12.81 12.92 -23.45
N ALA A 105 -12.15 12.11 -22.63
CA ALA A 105 -12.02 10.68 -22.84
C ALA A 105 -11.96 9.97 -21.49
N SER A 106 -12.18 8.66 -21.50
CA SER A 106 -12.15 7.86 -20.29
C SER A 106 -11.38 6.57 -20.54
N THR A 107 -10.77 6.03 -19.50
CA THR A 107 -10.41 4.61 -19.47
C THR A 107 -11.67 3.73 -19.56
N PRO A 108 -11.54 2.46 -19.98
CA PRO A 108 -12.64 1.49 -19.96
C PRO A 108 -13.31 1.35 -18.57
N TRP A 109 -14.62 1.11 -18.56
CA TRP A 109 -15.43 0.94 -17.35
C TRP A 109 -15.63 -0.54 -17.07
N HIS A 110 -14.89 -1.07 -16.10
CA HIS A 110 -14.98 -2.47 -15.72
C HIS A 110 -15.73 -2.61 -14.40
N ALA A 111 -16.98 -3.08 -14.48
CA ALA A 111 -17.79 -3.45 -13.33
C ALA A 111 -18.25 -4.90 -13.46
N ALA A 112 -18.24 -5.63 -12.33
CA ALA A 112 -18.66 -7.02 -12.31
C ALA A 112 -19.44 -7.38 -11.06
N PHE A 113 -20.63 -7.93 -11.25
CA PHE A 113 -21.46 -8.45 -10.18
C PHE A 113 -21.10 -9.92 -9.86
N SER A 114 -21.08 -10.29 -8.59
CA SER A 114 -20.64 -11.62 -8.14
C SER A 114 -21.51 -12.76 -8.68
N TYR A 115 -20.88 -13.71 -9.40
CA TYR A 115 -21.52 -14.80 -10.16
C TYR A 115 -22.43 -15.74 -9.36
N SER A 116 -22.22 -15.92 -8.04
CA SER A 116 -22.88 -16.98 -7.25
C SER A 116 -24.41 -16.88 -7.13
N ARG A 117 -25.06 -15.89 -7.77
CA ARG A 117 -26.52 -15.70 -7.83
C ARG A 117 -27.06 -15.28 -9.21
N PHE A 118 -26.29 -15.41 -10.29
CA PHE A 118 -26.73 -15.08 -11.64
C PHE A 118 -27.08 -16.35 -12.41
N SER A 119 -28.38 -16.58 -12.60
CA SER A 119 -28.89 -17.52 -13.58
C SER A 119 -28.73 -16.88 -14.96
N SER A 120 -28.61 -17.69 -16.03
CA SER A 120 -28.66 -17.22 -17.42
C SER A 120 -29.88 -16.31 -17.72
N SER A 121 -30.93 -16.37 -16.89
CA SER A 121 -32.11 -15.50 -16.92
C SER A 121 -31.86 -14.00 -16.66
N THR A 122 -30.66 -13.61 -16.25
CA THR A 122 -30.33 -12.20 -15.93
C THR A 122 -29.34 -11.56 -16.90
N THR A 123 -28.79 -12.33 -17.83
CA THR A 123 -28.00 -11.79 -18.92
C THR A 123 -28.90 -10.92 -19.81
N GLY A 124 -28.45 -9.72 -20.12
CA GLY A 124 -29.21 -8.69 -20.83
C GLY A 124 -29.94 -7.70 -19.93
N ASP A 125 -29.93 -7.90 -18.60
CA ASP A 125 -30.52 -6.93 -17.67
C ASP A 125 -29.79 -5.59 -17.73
N HIS A 126 -30.54 -4.50 -17.58
CA HIS A 126 -29.97 -3.16 -17.47
C HIS A 126 -29.32 -2.93 -16.11
N ILE A 127 -28.20 -2.22 -16.15
CA ILE A 127 -27.45 -1.74 -15.00
C ILE A 127 -27.50 -0.23 -15.03
N ASP A 128 -28.23 0.36 -14.09
CA ASP A 128 -28.27 1.79 -13.90
C ASP A 128 -26.93 2.25 -13.32
N VAL A 129 -26.38 3.34 -13.85
CA VAL A 129 -25.08 3.84 -13.41
C VAL A 129 -25.25 5.26 -12.89
N PHE A 130 -24.70 5.54 -11.73
CA PHE A 130 -24.80 6.83 -11.06
C PHE A 130 -23.40 7.39 -10.82
N VAL A 131 -23.20 8.66 -11.13
CA VAL A 131 -21.97 9.40 -10.82
C VAL A 131 -22.33 10.56 -9.90
N ASN A 132 -21.75 10.60 -8.71
CA ASN A 132 -22.13 11.53 -7.64
C ASN A 132 -23.65 11.56 -7.36
N GLY A 133 -24.32 10.42 -7.52
CA GLY A 133 -25.78 10.30 -7.35
C GLY A 133 -26.62 10.70 -8.57
N HIS A 134 -26.02 11.23 -9.64
CA HIS A 134 -26.70 11.53 -10.89
C HIS A 134 -26.67 10.32 -11.83
N GLN A 135 -27.84 9.86 -12.27
CA GLN A 135 -27.95 8.72 -13.17
C GLN A 135 -27.43 9.09 -14.56
N LEU A 136 -26.62 8.21 -15.15
CA LEU A 136 -26.16 8.32 -16.52
C LEU A 136 -27.34 8.19 -17.50
N PRO A 137 -27.28 8.88 -18.65
CA PRO A 137 -28.34 8.81 -19.66
C PRO A 137 -28.46 7.44 -20.33
N ILE A 138 -27.36 6.68 -20.36
CA ILE A 138 -27.29 5.36 -21.01
C ILE A 138 -26.91 4.33 -19.95
N PRO A 139 -27.78 3.34 -19.64
CA PRO A 139 -27.46 2.26 -18.73
C PRO A 139 -26.47 1.29 -19.38
N MET A 140 -25.72 0.56 -18.55
CA MET A 140 -24.93 -0.57 -19.00
C MET A 140 -25.78 -1.84 -19.08
N VAL A 141 -25.23 -2.89 -19.67
CA VAL A 141 -25.87 -4.19 -19.85
C VAL A 141 -25.08 -5.25 -19.10
N LEU A 142 -25.80 -6.08 -18.34
CA LEU A 142 -25.24 -7.21 -17.64
C LEU A 142 -25.02 -8.39 -18.59
N ASN A 143 -23.78 -8.83 -18.73
CA ASN A 143 -23.41 -9.94 -19.59
C ASN A 143 -23.28 -11.25 -18.80
N ASP A 144 -22.84 -12.30 -19.49
CA ASP A 144 -22.47 -13.56 -18.86
C ASP A 144 -21.40 -13.34 -17.77
N LYS A 145 -21.41 -14.22 -16.76
CA LYS A 145 -20.47 -14.20 -15.64
C LYS A 145 -20.49 -12.90 -14.80
N GLY A 146 -21.48 -12.03 -15.01
CA GLY A 146 -21.70 -10.83 -14.21
C GLY A 146 -20.94 -9.58 -14.68
N ARG A 147 -20.23 -9.63 -15.81
CA ARG A 147 -19.53 -8.46 -16.38
C ARG A 147 -20.55 -7.45 -16.92
N CYS A 148 -20.24 -6.16 -16.80
CA CYS A 148 -21.05 -5.10 -17.40
C CYS A 148 -20.32 -4.52 -18.63
N THR A 149 -21.06 -4.21 -19.70
CA THR A 149 -20.56 -3.42 -20.85
C THR A 149 -21.58 -2.34 -21.21
N PHE A 150 -21.18 -1.33 -21.98
CA PHE A 150 -22.15 -0.45 -22.62
C PHE A 150 -22.98 -1.19 -23.67
N PRO A 151 -24.13 -0.66 -24.10
CA PRO A 151 -24.99 -1.31 -25.10
C PRO A 151 -24.29 -1.59 -26.44
N SER A 152 -23.20 -0.89 -26.75
CA SER A 152 -22.32 -1.17 -27.89
C SER A 152 -21.51 -2.46 -27.79
N GLY A 153 -21.51 -3.12 -26.62
CA GLY A 153 -20.66 -4.26 -26.29
C GLY A 153 -19.24 -3.88 -25.87
N GLN A 154 -18.90 -2.59 -25.85
CA GLN A 154 -17.60 -2.07 -25.44
C GLN A 154 -17.59 -1.71 -23.95
N ASP A 155 -16.40 -1.71 -23.34
CA ASP A 155 -16.22 -1.21 -21.97
C ASP A 155 -16.02 0.32 -21.94
N THR A 156 -15.65 0.94 -23.07
CA THR A 156 -15.46 2.40 -23.16
C THR A 156 -16.82 3.09 -23.27
N PRO A 157 -17.08 4.16 -22.50
CA PRO A 157 -18.34 4.90 -22.58
C PRO A 157 -18.52 5.56 -23.95
N PRO A 158 -19.76 5.64 -24.46
CA PRO A 158 -20.08 6.41 -25.67
C PRO A 158 -19.97 7.92 -25.41
N ASP A 159 -19.87 8.68 -26.50
CA ASP A 159 -19.69 10.14 -26.45
C ASP A 159 -20.78 10.88 -25.67
N ASP A 160 -22.04 10.41 -25.74
CA ASP A 160 -23.16 10.99 -24.98
C ASP A 160 -22.92 10.90 -23.46
N VAL A 161 -22.35 9.79 -22.98
CA VAL A 161 -21.99 9.62 -21.57
C VAL A 161 -20.81 10.53 -21.21
N LEU A 162 -19.80 10.63 -22.07
CA LEU A 162 -18.66 11.52 -21.85
C LEU A 162 -19.08 12.99 -21.79
N CYS A 163 -19.99 13.41 -22.67
CA CYS A 163 -20.58 14.76 -22.69
C CYS A 163 -21.32 15.04 -21.38
N PHE A 164 -22.18 14.11 -20.95
CA PHE A 164 -22.89 14.20 -19.68
C PHE A 164 -21.93 14.33 -18.47
N LEU A 165 -20.86 13.55 -18.43
CA LEU A 165 -19.86 13.62 -17.36
C LEU A 165 -19.11 14.96 -17.35
N ASN A 166 -18.84 15.51 -18.54
CA ASN A 166 -18.16 16.78 -18.68
C ASN A 166 -19.00 17.95 -18.15
N GLU A 167 -20.33 17.90 -18.32
CA GLU A 167 -21.28 18.86 -17.73
C GLU A 167 -21.45 18.65 -16.22
N LEU A 168 -21.51 17.39 -15.79
CA LEU A 168 -21.79 17.02 -14.40
C LEU A 168 -20.64 17.37 -13.45
N ILE A 169 -19.40 17.12 -13.85
CA ILE A 169 -18.24 17.27 -12.97
C ILE A 169 -17.62 18.66 -13.21
N PRO A 170 -17.63 19.59 -12.23
CA PRO A 170 -17.07 20.93 -12.43
C PRO A 170 -15.57 20.90 -12.74
N LEU A 171 -15.09 21.77 -13.63
CA LEU A 171 -13.67 21.88 -14.00
C LEU A 171 -12.77 22.23 -12.81
N ASP A 172 -13.28 23.00 -11.87
CA ASP A 172 -12.62 23.48 -10.65
C ASP A 172 -12.87 22.57 -9.43
N SER A 173 -13.46 21.38 -9.63
CA SER A 173 -13.78 20.47 -8.54
C SER A 173 -12.52 20.13 -7.74
N LYS A 174 -12.55 20.46 -6.44
CA LYS A 174 -11.51 20.09 -5.47
C LYS A 174 -11.67 18.67 -4.94
N ALA A 175 -12.72 17.95 -5.35
CA ALA A 175 -12.93 16.58 -4.93
C ALA A 175 -11.82 15.68 -5.48
N LEU A 176 -11.31 14.77 -4.64
CA LEU A 176 -10.25 13.83 -5.04
C LEU A 176 -10.74 12.86 -6.14
N PHE A 177 -12.01 12.46 -6.06
CA PHE A 177 -12.68 11.61 -7.05
C PHE A 177 -14.19 11.81 -6.99
N ALA A 178 -14.90 11.44 -8.05
CA ALA A 178 -16.35 11.27 -8.07
C ALA A 178 -16.71 9.82 -7.72
N SER A 179 -17.80 9.62 -6.98
CA SER A 179 -18.31 8.29 -6.64
C SER A 179 -19.09 7.72 -7.82
N VAL A 180 -18.76 6.50 -8.26
CA VAL A 180 -19.50 5.78 -9.30
C VAL A 180 -20.19 4.58 -8.69
N ARG A 181 -21.49 4.42 -8.95
CA ARG A 181 -22.29 3.29 -8.49
C ARG A 181 -23.02 2.63 -9.65
N PHE A 182 -22.89 1.32 -9.75
CA PHE A 182 -23.59 0.47 -10.70
C PHE A 182 -24.70 -0.26 -9.93
N GLU A 183 -25.94 -0.15 -10.37
CA GLU A 183 -27.10 -0.72 -9.70
C GLU A 183 -27.83 -1.71 -10.63
N HIS A 184 -28.00 -2.94 -10.15
CA HIS A 184 -28.84 -3.94 -10.79
C HIS A 184 -30.17 -4.06 -10.05
N ARG A 185 -31.26 -3.72 -10.74
CA ARG A 185 -32.63 -3.79 -10.22
C ARG A 185 -33.39 -4.91 -10.93
N LYS A 186 -33.84 -5.92 -10.18
CA LYS A 186 -34.71 -6.97 -10.73
C LYS A 186 -36.18 -6.54 -10.65
N ARG A 187 -36.92 -6.67 -11.77
CA ARG A 187 -38.31 -6.23 -11.92
C ARG A 187 -39.28 -6.67 -10.81
N TYR A 188 -39.02 -7.81 -10.17
CA TYR A 188 -39.89 -8.40 -9.14
C TYR A 188 -39.18 -8.59 -7.79
N SER A 189 -38.07 -7.88 -7.56
CA SER A 189 -37.35 -7.91 -6.29
C SER A 189 -37.22 -6.51 -5.73
N THR A 190 -37.36 -6.39 -4.42
CA THR A 190 -37.05 -5.17 -3.68
C THR A 190 -35.56 -5.03 -3.40
N SER A 191 -34.76 -6.06 -3.71
CA SER A 191 -33.30 -6.04 -3.52
C SER A 191 -32.62 -5.36 -4.70
N VAL A 192 -31.94 -4.26 -4.42
CA VAL A 192 -31.06 -3.57 -5.37
C VAL A 192 -29.64 -4.03 -5.10
N ARG A 193 -29.02 -4.65 -6.10
CA ARG A 193 -27.60 -5.02 -5.97
C ARG A 193 -26.77 -3.89 -6.50
N PHE A 194 -25.69 -3.56 -5.81
CA PHE A 194 -24.82 -2.49 -6.28
C PHE A 194 -23.34 -2.84 -6.19
N VAL A 195 -22.57 -2.11 -6.99
CA VAL A 195 -21.11 -2.13 -7.04
C VAL A 195 -20.63 -0.67 -7.09
N GLU A 196 -19.51 -0.37 -6.46
CA GLU A 196 -18.96 0.99 -6.41
C GLU A 196 -17.51 1.03 -6.91
N SER A 197 -17.13 2.16 -7.51
CA SER A 197 -15.76 2.53 -7.85
C SER A 197 -15.57 4.05 -7.76
N ARG A 198 -14.33 4.50 -7.97
CA ARG A 198 -13.97 5.92 -7.97
C ARG A 198 -13.64 6.38 -9.38
N LEU A 199 -14.07 7.58 -9.74
CA LEU A 199 -13.69 8.26 -10.98
C LEU A 199 -12.77 9.43 -10.67
N TYR A 200 -11.54 9.35 -11.16
CA TYR A 200 -10.53 10.39 -11.02
C TYR A 200 -10.51 11.25 -12.28
N VAL A 201 -10.42 12.56 -12.11
CA VAL A 201 -10.34 13.51 -13.22
C VAL A 201 -8.90 13.97 -13.37
N TRP A 202 -8.31 13.72 -14.53
CA TRP A 202 -6.95 14.12 -14.87
C TRP A 202 -6.96 15.18 -15.97
N ALA A 203 -5.97 16.07 -15.92
CA ALA A 203 -5.67 16.93 -17.06
C ALA A 203 -4.88 16.12 -18.10
N PRO A 204 -4.93 16.50 -19.40
CA PRO A 204 -4.34 15.67 -20.45
C PRO A 204 -2.81 15.63 -20.40
N ASP A 205 -2.21 16.69 -19.86
CA ASP A 205 -0.76 16.85 -19.71
C ASP A 205 -0.25 16.47 -18.30
N ASP A 206 -1.10 15.91 -17.43
CA ASP A 206 -0.68 15.40 -16.12
C ASP A 206 0.46 14.37 -16.27
N ALA A 207 1.41 14.42 -15.33
CA ALA A 207 2.55 13.52 -15.25
C ALA A 207 2.30 12.46 -14.17
N VAL A 208 2.48 11.19 -14.53
CA VAL A 208 2.02 10.04 -13.73
C VAL A 208 3.20 9.19 -13.26
N VAL A 209 3.19 8.83 -11.98
CA VAL A 209 4.06 7.82 -11.39
C VAL A 209 3.25 6.53 -11.23
N VAL A 210 3.76 5.44 -11.79
CA VAL A 210 3.14 4.11 -11.67
C VAL A 210 3.74 3.40 -10.47
N ALA A 211 2.90 2.90 -9.57
CA ALA A 211 3.29 2.07 -8.44
C ALA A 211 2.56 0.74 -8.51
N ASP A 212 3.30 -0.36 -8.67
CA ASP A 212 2.71 -1.68 -8.42
C ASP A 212 2.31 -1.82 -6.95
N LEU A 213 1.30 -2.63 -6.67
CA LEU A 213 0.79 -2.81 -5.30
C LEU A 213 1.48 -3.98 -4.60
N ASP A 214 1.49 -5.13 -5.27
CA ASP A 214 1.95 -6.42 -4.74
C ASP A 214 3.48 -6.48 -4.74
N GLY A 215 4.07 -6.70 -3.57
CA GLY A 215 5.53 -6.74 -3.42
C GLY A 215 6.25 -5.40 -3.61
N THR A 216 5.53 -4.30 -3.91
CA THR A 216 6.09 -2.98 -4.20
C THR A 216 5.67 -1.89 -3.23
N ILE A 217 4.36 -1.76 -2.97
CA ILE A 217 3.85 -1.02 -1.82
C ILE A 217 3.79 -1.96 -0.63
N THR A 218 3.21 -3.14 -0.86
CA THR A 218 3.13 -4.21 0.14
C THR A 218 4.37 -5.11 0.10
N ILE A 219 4.86 -5.60 1.24
CA ILE A 219 6.11 -6.39 1.31
C ILE A 219 5.93 -7.83 0.79
N SER A 220 4.78 -8.45 1.04
CA SER A 220 4.57 -9.87 0.71
C SER A 220 3.71 -10.06 -0.53
N ASP A 221 4.20 -10.87 -1.48
CA ASP A 221 3.39 -11.40 -2.58
C ASP A 221 2.37 -12.42 -2.04
N ILE A 222 1.07 -12.09 -2.19
CA ILE A 222 -0.11 -12.98 -2.11
C ILE A 222 -0.39 -13.66 -0.74
N GLU A 223 0.60 -14.18 -0.01
CA GLU A 223 0.40 -14.91 1.26
C GLU A 223 0.09 -13.98 2.44
N GLY A 224 0.62 -12.75 2.44
CA GLY A 224 0.30 -11.75 3.47
C GLY A 224 -1.10 -11.17 3.36
N HIS A 225 -1.76 -11.20 2.20
CA HIS A 225 -3.14 -10.70 2.08
C HIS A 225 -4.17 -11.72 2.58
N ILE A 226 -3.91 -13.03 2.45
CA ILE A 226 -4.69 -14.09 3.12
C ILE A 226 -4.58 -13.95 4.64
N ARG A 227 -3.42 -13.47 5.15
CA ARG A 227 -3.19 -13.21 6.58
C ARG A 227 -3.84 -11.91 7.05
N THR A 228 -3.76 -10.84 6.26
CA THR A 228 -4.31 -9.51 6.59
C THR A 228 -5.84 -9.54 6.68
N LEU A 229 -6.51 -10.20 5.74
CA LEU A 229 -7.98 -10.28 5.70
C LEU A 229 -8.59 -11.20 6.77
N ARG A 230 -7.82 -12.11 7.38
CA ARG A 230 -8.31 -13.00 8.46
C ARG A 230 -7.83 -12.64 9.86
N LEU A 231 -6.72 -11.89 10.01
CA LEU A 231 -6.05 -11.72 11.32
C LEU A 231 -5.83 -10.26 11.75
N GLY A 232 -6.20 -9.25 10.95
CA GLY A 232 -6.23 -7.85 11.39
C GLY A 232 -4.87 -7.25 11.78
N GLN A 233 -3.76 -7.76 11.20
CA GLN A 233 -2.42 -7.20 11.40
C GLN A 233 -2.05 -6.29 10.22
N TYR A 234 -1.49 -5.10 10.49
CA TYR A 234 -1.30 -4.03 9.51
C TYR A 234 0.16 -3.76 9.10
N ASP A 235 1.13 -4.58 9.52
CA ASP A 235 2.54 -4.35 9.19
C ASP A 235 2.97 -5.06 7.91
N PHE A 236 2.55 -4.51 6.76
CA PHE A 236 2.87 -5.08 5.44
C PHE A 236 3.28 -4.06 4.38
N ILE A 237 3.61 -2.81 4.73
CA ILE A 237 4.03 -1.78 3.75
C ILE A 237 5.53 -1.50 3.92
N HIS A 238 6.24 -1.36 2.80
CA HIS A 238 7.68 -1.02 2.82
C HIS A 238 7.96 0.27 3.58
N ALA A 239 9.04 0.27 4.37
CA ALA A 239 9.41 1.41 5.21
C ALA A 239 9.61 2.70 4.38
N GLY A 240 8.91 3.77 4.76
CA GLY A 240 9.00 5.07 4.10
C GLY A 240 8.14 5.24 2.84
N ALA A 241 7.42 4.19 2.38
CA ALA A 241 6.61 4.27 1.17
C ALA A 241 5.57 5.40 1.22
N CYS A 242 4.88 5.60 2.35
CA CYS A 242 3.88 6.66 2.46
C CYS A 242 4.50 8.04 2.28
N GLY A 243 5.62 8.33 2.95
CA GLY A 243 6.31 9.61 2.83
C GLY A 243 6.85 9.83 1.41
N PHE A 244 7.44 8.80 0.81
CA PHE A 244 8.02 8.88 -0.53
C PHE A 244 6.96 9.20 -1.61
N PHE A 245 5.87 8.43 -1.68
CA PHE A 245 4.80 8.69 -2.65
C PHE A 245 4.04 9.98 -2.33
N TRP A 246 3.90 10.34 -1.05
CA TRP A 246 3.30 11.63 -0.67
C TRP A 246 4.12 12.82 -1.17
N LYS A 247 5.46 12.79 -1.04
CA LYS A 247 6.35 13.83 -1.57
C LYS A 247 6.18 13.98 -3.10
N LEU A 248 6.12 12.86 -3.84
CA LEU A 248 5.85 12.89 -5.29
C LEU A 248 4.47 13.47 -5.62
N HIS A 249 3.44 13.10 -4.87
CA HIS A 249 2.10 13.66 -5.04
C HIS A 249 2.05 15.16 -4.73
N ALA A 250 2.74 15.60 -3.67
CA ALA A 250 2.80 17.00 -3.27
C ALA A 250 3.54 17.90 -4.29
N ILE A 251 4.43 17.32 -5.10
CA ILE A 251 5.01 18.01 -6.27
C ILE A 251 3.95 18.31 -7.33
N GLY A 252 2.84 17.56 -7.37
CA GLY A 252 1.79 17.64 -8.38
C GLY A 252 1.79 16.45 -9.36
N LEU A 253 2.55 15.39 -9.07
CA LEU A 253 2.52 14.16 -9.86
C LEU A 253 1.31 13.31 -9.48
N ARG A 254 0.66 12.68 -10.46
CA ARG A 254 -0.42 11.72 -10.22
C ARG A 254 0.18 10.37 -9.83
N ILE A 255 -0.37 9.73 -8.81
CA ILE A 255 0.01 8.37 -8.45
C ILE A 255 -1.03 7.40 -9.01
N LEU A 256 -0.58 6.44 -9.80
CA LEU A 256 -1.39 5.35 -10.35
C LEU A 256 -1.00 4.05 -9.66
N TYR A 257 -1.96 3.43 -8.96
CA TYR A 257 -1.75 2.12 -8.35
C TYR A 257 -2.17 1.02 -9.33
N LEU A 258 -1.28 0.05 -9.56
CA LEU A 258 -1.49 -1.05 -10.48
C LEU A 258 -1.35 -2.38 -9.74
N THR A 259 -2.20 -3.36 -10.06
CA THR A 259 -2.07 -4.73 -9.55
C THR A 259 -2.54 -5.73 -10.59
N ALA A 260 -1.86 -6.88 -10.67
CA ALA A 260 -2.31 -8.00 -11.50
C ALA A 260 -3.45 -8.81 -10.86
N ARG A 261 -3.86 -8.48 -9.62
CA ARG A 261 -4.96 -9.17 -8.91
C ARG A 261 -6.28 -9.06 -9.68
N PRO A 262 -7.14 -10.08 -9.61
CA PRO A 262 -8.47 -10.02 -10.21
C PRO A 262 -9.33 -8.89 -9.63
N ILE A 263 -10.24 -8.36 -10.45
CA ILE A 263 -11.23 -7.34 -10.08
C ILE A 263 -11.96 -7.60 -8.76
N HIS A 264 -12.17 -8.86 -8.36
CA HIS A 264 -12.81 -9.24 -7.10
C HIS A 264 -12.10 -8.71 -5.84
N TRP A 265 -10.84 -8.28 -5.98
CA TRP A 265 -10.00 -7.77 -4.88
C TRP A 265 -9.91 -6.24 -4.89
N ALA A 266 -10.58 -5.56 -5.82
CA ALA A 266 -10.48 -4.11 -5.99
C ALA A 266 -10.92 -3.36 -4.71
N ASP A 267 -12.04 -3.75 -4.09
CA ASP A 267 -12.52 -3.10 -2.86
C ASP A 267 -11.53 -3.23 -1.70
N ALA A 268 -11.08 -4.45 -1.41
CA ALA A 268 -10.14 -4.71 -0.32
C ALA A 268 -8.79 -4.00 -0.55
N SER A 269 -8.35 -3.95 -1.81
CA SER A 269 -7.10 -3.27 -2.18
C SER A 269 -7.24 -1.74 -2.06
N ARG A 270 -8.38 -1.17 -2.46
CA ARG A 270 -8.69 0.27 -2.23
C ARG A 270 -8.71 0.60 -0.75
N GLU A 271 -9.40 -0.20 0.06
CA GLU A 271 -9.46 -0.01 1.52
C GLU A 271 -8.06 -0.07 2.15
N HIS A 272 -7.23 -1.02 1.70
CA HIS A 272 -5.85 -1.12 2.16
C HIS A 272 -5.04 0.13 1.83
N LEU A 273 -5.17 0.67 0.61
CA LEU A 273 -4.50 1.92 0.22
C LEU A 273 -4.98 3.12 1.04
N ASP A 274 -6.29 3.22 1.32
CA ASP A 274 -6.85 4.32 2.11
C ASP A 274 -6.38 4.28 3.58
N GLN A 275 -6.22 3.08 4.14
CA GLN A 275 -5.79 2.86 5.52
C GLN A 275 -4.27 2.89 5.70
N ALA A 276 -3.50 2.78 4.60
CA ALA A 276 -2.05 2.78 4.59
C ALA A 276 -1.45 4.06 5.19
N ALA A 277 -0.65 3.89 6.23
CA ALA A 277 -0.20 4.98 7.09
C ALA A 277 1.22 4.74 7.63
N GLN A 278 2.10 5.72 7.49
CA GLN A 278 3.38 5.79 8.19
C GLN A 278 3.58 7.24 8.63
N ALA A 279 3.35 7.51 9.91
CA ALA A 279 3.30 8.87 10.45
C ALA A 279 4.54 9.69 10.04
N PRO A 280 4.37 10.96 9.61
CA PRO A 280 3.12 11.73 9.57
C PRO A 280 2.28 11.52 8.29
N TYR A 281 2.71 10.64 7.37
CA TYR A 281 2.13 10.52 6.03
C TYR A 281 1.13 9.35 5.90
N ARG A 282 0.24 9.50 4.93
CA ARG A 282 -0.62 8.44 4.36
C ARG A 282 -0.21 8.22 2.91
N LEU A 283 -0.60 7.11 2.30
CA LEU A 283 -0.49 7.02 0.85
C LEU A 283 -1.37 8.09 0.18
N PRO A 284 -0.90 8.73 -0.89
CA PRO A 284 -1.67 9.73 -1.60
C PRO A 284 -2.88 9.09 -2.33
N PRO A 285 -3.97 9.85 -2.54
CA PRO A 285 -5.10 9.36 -3.31
C PRO A 285 -4.70 9.11 -4.77
N GLY A 286 -5.19 8.01 -5.35
CA GLY A 286 -4.92 7.67 -6.74
C GLY A 286 -5.79 6.50 -7.22
N PRO A 287 -6.03 6.39 -8.55
CA PRO A 287 -6.79 5.27 -9.11
C PRO A 287 -6.08 3.94 -8.90
N LEU A 288 -6.84 2.92 -8.49
CA LEU A 288 -6.41 1.53 -8.47
C LEU A 288 -6.90 0.80 -9.72
N ILE A 289 -5.98 0.34 -10.54
CA ILE A 289 -6.29 -0.50 -11.70
C ILE A 289 -5.89 -1.95 -11.42
N THR A 290 -6.88 -2.84 -11.54
CA THR A 290 -6.74 -4.29 -11.32
C THR A 290 -6.91 -5.06 -12.63
N ASN A 291 -6.70 -6.38 -12.61
CA ASN A 291 -6.96 -7.22 -13.75
C ASN A 291 -8.47 -7.46 -13.95
N SER A 292 -9.01 -6.95 -15.07
CA SER A 292 -10.40 -7.13 -15.49
C SER A 292 -10.72 -8.54 -16.03
N SER A 293 -9.70 -9.33 -16.39
CA SER A 293 -9.83 -10.66 -17.02
C SER A 293 -10.19 -11.80 -16.05
N GLY A 294 -10.30 -11.52 -14.75
CA GLY A 294 -10.74 -12.50 -13.74
C GLY A 294 -12.13 -13.11 -13.99
N LEU A 295 -12.86 -12.59 -14.98
CA LEU A 295 -14.21 -13.01 -15.35
C LEU A 295 -14.25 -14.00 -16.52
N THR A 296 -13.17 -14.16 -17.32
CA THR A 296 -13.25 -14.92 -18.59
C THR A 296 -13.01 -16.44 -18.48
N GLY A 297 -12.79 -17.00 -17.30
CA GLY A 297 -12.53 -18.43 -17.09
C GLY A 297 -11.03 -18.75 -16.91
N ALA A 298 -10.75 -19.95 -16.40
CA ALA A 298 -9.44 -20.34 -15.88
C ALA A 298 -8.30 -20.24 -16.92
N LEU A 299 -8.55 -20.55 -18.19
CA LEU A 299 -7.51 -20.58 -19.24
C LEU A 299 -6.97 -19.19 -19.61
N LEU A 300 -7.82 -18.15 -19.67
CA LEU A 300 -7.34 -16.79 -19.97
C LEU A 300 -6.63 -16.18 -18.74
N THR A 301 -7.13 -16.49 -17.54
CA THR A 301 -6.50 -16.08 -16.28
C THR A 301 -5.13 -16.71 -16.14
N GLU A 302 -4.95 -17.96 -16.57
CA GLU A 302 -3.66 -18.64 -16.60
C GLU A 302 -2.68 -17.98 -17.57
N VAL A 303 -3.12 -17.56 -18.77
CA VAL A 303 -2.27 -16.87 -19.75
C VAL A 303 -1.88 -15.47 -19.28
N VAL A 304 -2.79 -14.73 -18.63
CA VAL A 304 -2.49 -13.41 -18.04
C VAL A 304 -1.58 -13.56 -16.83
N ASN A 305 -1.77 -14.59 -16.01
CA ASN A 305 -0.86 -14.93 -14.91
C ASN A 305 0.52 -15.39 -15.42
N LYS A 306 0.59 -15.99 -16.62
CA LYS A 306 1.84 -16.35 -17.29
C LYS A 306 2.58 -15.14 -17.87
N ASN A 307 1.87 -14.07 -18.24
CA ASN A 307 2.45 -12.85 -18.83
C ASN A 307 1.91 -11.56 -18.16
N PRO A 308 2.21 -11.33 -16.87
CA PRO A 308 1.70 -10.16 -16.13
C PRO A 308 2.14 -8.82 -16.74
N ASN A 309 3.31 -8.78 -17.38
CA ASN A 309 3.81 -7.62 -18.10
C ASN A 309 2.89 -7.18 -19.25
N VAL A 310 2.33 -8.12 -20.02
CA VAL A 310 1.43 -7.81 -21.15
C VAL A 310 0.15 -7.15 -20.65
N PHE A 311 -0.40 -7.65 -19.54
CA PHE A 311 -1.56 -7.03 -18.91
C PHE A 311 -1.24 -5.60 -18.44
N LYS A 312 -0.15 -5.40 -17.69
CA LYS A 312 0.26 -4.09 -17.19
C LYS A 312 0.49 -3.11 -18.35
N GLN A 313 1.16 -3.55 -19.41
CA GLN A 313 1.37 -2.75 -20.63
C GLN A 313 0.05 -2.33 -21.28
N ASN A 314 -0.92 -3.25 -21.43
CA ASN A 314 -2.21 -2.94 -22.04
C ASN A 314 -3.00 -1.91 -21.23
N VAL A 315 -2.99 -2.02 -19.90
CA VAL A 315 -3.62 -1.03 -19.01
C VAL A 315 -2.98 0.34 -19.19
N LEU A 316 -1.65 0.42 -19.15
CA LEU A 316 -0.92 1.67 -19.27
C LEU A 316 -1.14 2.32 -20.66
N ASN A 317 -1.16 1.52 -21.73
CA ASN A 317 -1.51 2.00 -23.07
C ASN A 317 -2.94 2.55 -23.13
N ALA A 318 -3.92 1.92 -22.48
CA ALA A 318 -5.29 2.41 -22.45
C ALA A 318 -5.40 3.79 -21.77
N ILE A 319 -4.65 4.00 -20.68
CA ILE A 319 -4.56 5.30 -19.99
C ILE A 319 -3.85 6.34 -20.87
N GLN A 320 -2.79 5.95 -21.56
CA GLN A 320 -2.09 6.84 -22.50
C GLN A 320 -2.99 7.26 -23.67
N LEU A 321 -3.78 6.34 -24.23
CA LEU A 321 -4.79 6.64 -25.25
C LEU A 321 -5.88 7.57 -24.72
N ALA A 322 -6.40 7.33 -23.52
CA ALA A 322 -7.35 8.24 -22.88
C ALA A 322 -6.75 9.64 -22.71
N SER A 323 -5.46 9.74 -22.40
CA SER A 323 -4.78 11.04 -22.30
C SER A 323 -4.69 11.76 -23.65
N ILE A 324 -4.35 11.04 -24.71
CA ILE A 324 -4.30 11.57 -26.07
C ILE A 324 -5.68 12.04 -26.52
N HIS A 325 -6.72 11.21 -26.38
CA HIS A 325 -8.09 11.55 -26.75
C HIS A 325 -8.69 12.66 -25.87
N GLY A 326 -8.25 12.78 -24.62
CA GLY A 326 -8.58 13.87 -23.72
C GLY A 326 -7.93 15.21 -24.09
N GLY A 327 -7.12 15.27 -25.16
CA GLY A 327 -6.56 16.49 -25.70
C GLY A 327 -5.12 16.80 -25.30
N ARG A 328 -4.32 15.77 -24.96
CA ARG A 328 -2.89 15.91 -24.64
C ARG A 328 -2.15 16.56 -25.81
N ARG A 329 -1.37 17.59 -25.51
CA ARG A 329 -0.54 18.33 -26.49
C ARG A 329 0.93 18.36 -26.11
N SER A 330 1.24 18.04 -24.87
CA SER A 330 2.61 18.01 -24.36
C SER A 330 3.45 16.93 -25.06
N PRO A 331 4.71 17.24 -25.45
CA PRO A 331 5.66 16.25 -25.94
C PRO A 331 6.24 15.37 -24.81
N HIS A 332 5.94 15.69 -23.55
CA HIS A 332 6.39 14.92 -22.39
C HIS A 332 5.63 13.58 -22.29
N PRO A 333 6.25 12.51 -21.77
CA PRO A 333 5.57 11.23 -21.57
C PRO A 333 4.46 11.35 -20.51
N VAL A 334 3.42 10.52 -20.64
CA VAL A 334 2.34 10.43 -19.62
C VAL A 334 2.91 9.85 -18.33
N PHE A 335 3.65 8.74 -18.44
CA PHE A 335 4.29 8.06 -17.32
C PHE A 335 5.75 8.51 -17.20
N VAL A 336 6.11 9.05 -16.03
CA VAL A 336 7.43 9.64 -15.80
C VAL A 336 8.33 8.80 -14.89
N ALA A 337 7.74 7.93 -14.08
CA ALA A 337 8.47 6.97 -13.24
C ALA A 337 7.63 5.71 -12.99
N GLY A 338 8.31 4.60 -12.69
CA GLY A 338 7.69 3.32 -12.40
C GLY A 338 8.35 2.62 -11.21
N PHE A 339 7.54 2.05 -10.33
CA PHE A 339 7.97 1.27 -9.18
C PHE A 339 7.34 -0.11 -9.25
N GLY A 340 8.17 -1.14 -9.21
CA GLY A 340 7.75 -2.54 -9.25
C GLY A 340 8.64 -3.42 -8.38
N ASN A 341 8.40 -4.73 -8.40
CA ASN A 341 9.20 -5.72 -7.66
C ASN A 341 9.72 -6.84 -8.57
N ARG A 342 9.28 -6.89 -9.83
CA ARG A 342 9.66 -7.93 -10.78
C ARG A 342 10.29 -7.33 -12.05
N PRO A 343 11.22 -8.04 -12.71
CA PRO A 343 11.74 -7.65 -14.02
C PRO A 343 10.64 -7.46 -15.09
N THR A 344 9.53 -8.18 -14.95
CA THR A 344 8.34 -8.03 -15.82
C THR A 344 7.71 -6.64 -15.72
N ASP A 345 7.86 -5.95 -14.59
CA ASP A 345 7.34 -4.60 -14.41
C ASP A 345 8.18 -3.60 -15.20
N VAL A 346 9.50 -3.76 -15.18
CA VAL A 346 10.43 -2.99 -16.01
C VAL A 346 10.05 -3.09 -17.48
N MET A 347 9.82 -4.32 -17.97
CA MET A 347 9.41 -4.55 -19.36
C MET A 347 8.09 -3.83 -19.69
N ALA A 348 7.11 -3.85 -18.79
CA ALA A 348 5.84 -3.17 -19.00
C ALA A 348 5.96 -1.65 -19.02
N TYR A 349 6.78 -1.08 -18.12
CA TYR A 349 6.97 0.36 -18.00
C TYR A 349 7.81 0.94 -19.14
N GLU A 350 8.89 0.27 -19.53
CA GLU A 350 9.70 0.67 -20.70
C GLU A 350 8.87 0.62 -21.99
N ALA A 351 7.99 -0.37 -22.13
CA ALA A 351 7.14 -0.51 -23.32
C ALA A 351 6.13 0.64 -23.53
N VAL A 352 5.82 1.41 -22.47
CA VAL A 352 4.99 2.62 -22.55
C VAL A 352 5.81 3.91 -22.45
N GLY A 353 7.14 3.81 -22.57
CA GLY A 353 8.04 4.95 -22.70
C GLY A 353 8.56 5.54 -21.40
N VAL A 354 8.43 4.84 -20.25
CA VAL A 354 9.11 5.26 -19.02
C VAL A 354 10.62 5.05 -19.19
N ASP A 355 11.42 6.09 -18.92
CA ASP A 355 12.88 5.96 -18.94
C ASP A 355 13.33 5.00 -17.84
N ALA A 356 14.12 3.98 -18.19
CA ALA A 356 14.74 3.03 -17.27
C ALA A 356 15.52 3.70 -16.11
N ALA A 357 15.98 4.94 -16.28
CA ALA A 357 16.61 5.72 -15.22
C ALA A 357 15.65 6.18 -14.11
N CYS A 358 14.34 6.14 -14.38
CA CYS A 358 13.24 6.48 -13.49
C CYS A 358 12.40 5.25 -13.11
N ILE A 359 12.90 4.04 -13.39
CA ILE A 359 12.29 2.78 -12.95
C ILE A 359 13.08 2.22 -11.77
N PHE A 360 12.36 1.81 -10.73
CA PHE A 360 12.93 1.18 -9.55
C PHE A 360 12.30 -0.18 -9.28
N LEU A 361 13.13 -1.11 -8.82
CA LEU A 361 12.72 -2.39 -8.28
C LEU A 361 12.97 -2.42 -6.78
N ILE A 362 11.99 -2.88 -6.02
CA ILE A 362 12.13 -3.12 -4.58
C ILE A 362 12.13 -4.61 -4.30
N ASP A 363 12.94 -5.02 -3.33
CA ASP A 363 12.97 -6.40 -2.84
C ASP A 363 12.22 -6.55 -1.50
N PRO A 364 11.95 -7.79 -1.04
CA PRO A 364 11.24 -8.03 0.23
C PRO A 364 11.97 -7.49 1.47
N THR A 365 13.27 -7.18 1.39
CA THR A 365 14.03 -6.53 2.47
C THR A 365 13.82 -5.00 2.52
N SER A 366 12.96 -4.48 1.63
CA SER A 366 12.69 -3.07 1.38
C SER A 366 13.83 -2.31 0.70
N SER A 367 14.84 -3.00 0.18
CA SER A 367 15.94 -2.35 -0.54
C SER A 367 15.46 -1.94 -1.94
N LEU A 368 15.64 -0.65 -2.26
CA LEU A 368 15.18 -0.07 -3.52
C LEU A 368 16.36 0.03 -4.49
N LYS A 369 16.18 -0.38 -5.73
CA LYS A 369 17.24 -0.39 -6.74
C LYS A 369 16.78 0.30 -8.02
N ALA A 370 17.52 1.30 -8.47
CA ALA A 370 17.31 1.90 -9.79
C ALA A 370 17.75 0.92 -10.89
N VAL A 371 16.90 0.72 -11.90
CA VAL A 371 17.17 -0.21 -13.01
C VAL A 371 18.41 0.24 -13.79
N ARG A 372 18.43 1.48 -14.27
CA ARG A 372 19.60 2.06 -14.93
C ARG A 372 20.60 2.60 -13.90
N GLY A 373 21.86 2.21 -14.04
CA GLY A 373 22.95 2.60 -13.14
C GLY A 373 23.10 1.70 -11.91
N ALA A 374 22.13 0.81 -11.65
CA ALA A 374 22.16 -0.20 -10.58
C ALA A 374 22.45 0.38 -9.18
N LYS A 375 22.10 1.65 -8.94
CA LYS A 375 22.22 2.28 -7.60
C LYS A 375 21.18 1.65 -6.68
N VAL A 376 21.62 1.26 -5.49
CA VAL A 376 20.80 0.67 -4.43
C VAL A 376 20.64 1.69 -3.31
N PHE A 377 19.45 1.74 -2.74
CA PHE A 377 19.03 2.59 -1.63
C PHE A 377 18.46 1.71 -0.54
N GLU A 378 18.59 2.13 0.72
CA GLU A 378 18.15 1.30 1.85
C GLU A 378 16.65 1.01 1.83
N SER A 379 15.84 1.99 1.41
CA SER A 379 14.39 1.88 1.25
C SER A 379 13.81 3.15 0.63
N TYR A 380 12.47 3.23 0.53
CA TYR A 380 11.78 4.47 0.21
C TYR A 380 12.07 5.61 1.21
N SER A 381 12.50 5.31 2.44
CA SER A 381 12.88 6.33 3.43
C SER A 381 14.27 6.94 3.19
N ASP A 382 15.04 6.42 2.24
CA ASP A 382 16.35 6.94 1.91
C ASP A 382 16.20 8.22 1.04
N PRO A 383 16.60 9.41 1.54
CA PRO A 383 16.46 10.66 0.78
C PRO A 383 17.24 10.62 -0.55
N ASP A 384 18.31 9.83 -0.63
CA ASP A 384 19.09 9.65 -1.85
C ASP A 384 18.27 9.04 -2.99
N ALA A 385 17.21 8.27 -2.69
CA ALA A 385 16.32 7.70 -3.70
C ALA A 385 15.54 8.80 -4.43
N LEU A 386 15.00 9.78 -3.67
CA LEU A 386 14.27 10.90 -4.25
C LEU A 386 15.24 11.87 -4.94
N LEU A 387 16.40 12.15 -4.35
CA LEU A 387 17.47 12.94 -4.98
C LEU A 387 18.01 12.30 -6.26
N TRP A 388 17.95 10.98 -6.39
CA TRP A 388 18.27 10.31 -7.64
C TRP A 388 17.21 10.53 -8.72
N LEU A 389 15.93 10.49 -8.33
CA LEU A 389 14.79 10.54 -9.24
C LEU A 389 14.49 11.97 -9.74
N LEU A 390 14.36 12.93 -8.83
CA LEU A 390 13.86 14.27 -9.13
C LEU A 390 14.64 15.01 -10.24
N PRO A 391 15.98 14.98 -10.29
CA PRO A 391 16.73 15.60 -11.39
C PRO A 391 16.43 14.98 -12.76
N LYS A 392 16.07 13.70 -12.80
CA LYS A 392 15.72 12.97 -14.04
C LYS A 392 14.27 13.23 -14.47
N LEU A 393 13.38 13.52 -13.51
CA LEU A 393 12.01 13.92 -13.80
C LEU A 393 11.92 15.33 -14.37
N LYS A 394 12.73 16.27 -13.86
CA LYS A 394 12.70 17.69 -14.24
C LYS A 394 12.61 17.96 -15.77
N PRO A 395 13.39 17.31 -16.66
CA PRO A 395 13.29 17.55 -18.11
C PRO A 395 12.04 16.94 -18.77
N ILE A 396 11.42 15.93 -18.15
CA ILE A 396 10.31 15.15 -18.73
C ILE A 396 8.94 15.47 -18.12
N VAL A 397 8.85 16.46 -17.23
CA VAL A 397 7.58 16.94 -16.67
C VAL A 397 7.18 18.32 -17.22
N PRO A 398 5.89 18.69 -17.16
CA PRO A 398 5.43 20.03 -17.46
C PRO A 398 6.22 21.11 -16.72
N PHE A 399 6.42 22.26 -17.38
CA PHE A 399 7.19 23.37 -16.81
C PHE A 399 6.66 23.85 -15.46
N SER A 400 5.35 23.79 -15.24
CA SER A 400 4.69 24.18 -13.98
C SER A 400 5.16 23.37 -12.76
N LEU A 401 5.71 22.17 -12.95
CA LEU A 401 6.18 21.31 -11.86
C LEU A 401 7.67 21.50 -11.54
N ARG A 402 8.44 22.17 -12.42
CA ARG A 402 9.91 22.19 -12.33
C ARG A 402 10.41 22.98 -11.12
N ASP A 403 9.78 24.11 -10.81
CA ASP A 403 10.15 24.94 -9.65
C ASP A 403 9.83 24.21 -8.34
N THR A 404 8.70 23.50 -8.28
CA THR A 404 8.35 22.65 -7.14
C THR A 404 9.35 21.52 -6.98
N ILE A 405 9.76 20.87 -8.06
CA ILE A 405 10.81 19.85 -8.04
C ILE A 405 12.12 20.42 -7.46
N ASP A 406 12.55 21.60 -7.90
CA ASP A 406 13.78 22.23 -7.39
C ASP A 406 13.68 22.52 -5.88
N SER A 407 12.52 22.98 -5.40
CA SER A 407 12.27 23.18 -3.97
C SER A 407 12.36 21.87 -3.18
N TYR A 408 11.80 20.77 -3.71
CA TYR A 408 11.89 19.46 -3.06
C TYR A 408 13.32 18.91 -3.09
N ILE A 409 14.06 19.08 -4.19
CA ILE A 409 15.49 18.69 -4.24
C ILE A 409 16.27 19.41 -3.14
N ALA A 410 16.09 20.72 -2.98
CA ALA A 410 16.78 21.47 -1.94
C ALA A 410 16.46 20.96 -0.53
N HIS A 411 15.19 20.64 -0.25
CA HIS A 411 14.77 20.06 1.02
C HIS A 411 15.39 18.67 1.27
N GLU A 412 15.37 17.79 0.29
CA GLU A 412 15.92 16.43 0.42
C GLU A 412 17.44 16.43 0.60
N ILE A 413 18.17 17.41 0.04
CA ILE A 413 19.62 17.55 0.27
C ILE A 413 19.88 17.76 1.76
N VAL A 414 19.13 18.65 2.41
CA VAL A 414 19.26 18.91 3.85
C VAL A 414 18.94 17.65 4.66
N GLU A 415 17.85 16.95 4.34
CA GLU A 415 17.51 15.68 5.01
C GLU A 415 18.60 14.61 4.85
N ALA A 416 19.22 14.52 3.66
CA ALA A 416 20.32 13.60 3.40
C ALA A 416 21.59 13.95 4.19
N GLU A 417 21.94 15.23 4.26
CA GLU A 417 23.07 15.73 5.06
C GLU A 417 22.88 15.44 6.55
N ASP A 418 21.70 15.74 7.09
CA ASP A 418 21.35 15.47 8.49
C ASP A 418 21.41 13.97 8.80
N ARG A 419 20.87 13.12 7.92
CA ARG A 419 20.93 11.67 8.07
C ARG A 419 22.38 11.16 8.03
N ASN A 420 23.20 11.69 7.12
CA ASN A 420 24.61 11.32 7.02
C ASN A 420 25.41 11.75 8.25
N ALA A 421 25.16 12.94 8.79
CA ALA A 421 25.75 13.43 10.03
C ALA A 421 25.36 12.54 11.23
N ALA A 422 24.07 12.18 11.33
CA ALA A 422 23.58 11.28 12.38
C ALA A 422 24.22 9.89 12.30
N ARG A 423 24.35 9.32 11.10
CA ARG A 423 25.06 8.05 10.88
C ARG A 423 26.54 8.13 11.25
N ALA A 424 27.23 9.20 10.86
CA ALA A 424 28.64 9.41 11.19
C ALA A 424 28.85 9.50 12.71
N LEU A 425 27.97 10.22 13.41
CA LEU A 425 27.99 10.32 14.87
C LEU A 425 27.73 8.96 15.55
N ALA A 426 26.74 8.20 15.06
CA ALA A 426 26.44 6.86 15.58
C ALA A 426 27.64 5.90 15.40
N LYS A 427 28.28 5.94 14.23
CA LYS A 427 29.48 5.14 13.94
C LYS A 427 30.66 5.53 14.83
N ALA A 428 30.88 6.82 15.06
CA ALA A 428 31.92 7.31 15.95
C ALA A 428 31.69 6.82 17.40
N LYS A 429 30.46 6.92 17.92
CA LYS A 429 30.10 6.41 19.25
C LYS A 429 30.29 4.89 19.36
N ALA A 430 29.92 4.13 18.32
CA ALA A 430 30.11 2.68 18.31
C ALA A 430 31.59 2.30 18.32
N LEU A 431 32.44 3.02 17.57
CA LEU A 431 33.89 2.79 17.56
C LEU A 431 34.52 3.11 18.92
N GLU A 432 34.12 4.22 19.54
CA GLU A 432 34.58 4.60 20.89
C GLU A 432 34.19 3.55 21.94
N ALA A 433 32.95 3.06 21.89
CA ALA A 433 32.48 1.98 22.76
C ALA A 433 33.29 0.69 22.55
N GLN A 434 33.61 0.34 21.31
CA GLN A 434 34.44 -0.83 20.99
C GLN A 434 35.87 -0.66 21.51
N GLN A 435 36.46 0.53 21.38
CA GLN A 435 37.80 0.83 21.92
C GLN A 435 37.81 0.75 23.44
N ARG A 436 36.80 1.30 24.11
CA ARG A 436 36.65 1.23 25.57
C ARG A 436 36.49 -0.21 26.06
N ALA A 437 35.69 -1.02 25.36
CA ALA A 437 35.52 -2.44 25.68
C ALA A 437 36.85 -3.22 25.55
N LYS A 438 37.59 -3.00 24.46
CA LYS A 438 38.93 -3.61 24.27
C LYS A 438 39.92 -3.16 25.35
N ALA A 439 39.92 -1.89 25.73
CA ALA A 439 40.80 -1.37 26.79
C ALA A 439 40.49 -1.99 28.16
N LEU A 440 39.21 -2.13 28.51
CA LEU A 440 38.77 -2.81 29.73
C LEU A 440 39.16 -4.29 29.74
N GLU A 441 39.05 -4.98 28.60
CA GLU A 441 39.47 -6.37 28.47
C GLU A 441 40.99 -6.54 28.70
N VAL A 442 41.81 -5.65 28.12
CA VAL A 442 43.26 -5.63 28.35
C VAL A 442 43.58 -5.39 29.82
N GLN A 443 42.90 -4.45 30.47
CA GLN A 443 43.09 -4.15 31.89
C GLN A 443 42.72 -5.34 32.78
N GLN A 444 41.61 -6.03 32.49
CA GLN A 444 41.20 -7.23 33.22
C GLN A 444 42.20 -8.38 33.06
N ARG A 445 42.73 -8.59 31.85
CA ARG A 445 43.77 -9.60 31.60
C ARG A 445 45.06 -9.29 32.38
N ALA A 446 45.49 -8.03 32.40
CA ALA A 446 46.65 -7.59 33.17
C ALA A 446 46.46 -7.81 34.69
N LEU A 447 45.28 -7.47 35.23
CA LEU A 447 44.95 -7.72 36.64
C LEU A 447 44.89 -9.21 36.97
N ALA A 448 44.36 -10.05 36.08
CA ALA A 448 44.34 -11.50 36.26
C ALA A 448 45.75 -12.11 36.28
N GLN A 449 46.65 -11.65 35.39
CA GLN A 449 48.06 -12.05 35.38
C GLN A 449 48.80 -11.59 36.65
N SER A 450 48.52 -10.38 37.14
CA SER A 450 49.10 -9.92 38.40
C SER A 450 48.63 -10.76 39.59
N ARG A 451 47.34 -11.14 39.64
CA ARG A 451 46.78 -11.99 40.70
C ARG A 451 47.36 -13.41 40.68
N SER A 452 47.59 -13.99 39.50
CA SER A 452 48.21 -15.33 39.39
C SER A 452 49.66 -15.31 39.88
N LEU A 453 50.46 -14.29 39.51
CA LEU A 453 51.83 -14.11 40.00
C LEU A 453 51.90 -13.97 41.53
N SER A 454 51.00 -13.18 42.14
CA SER A 454 50.95 -13.06 43.61
C SER A 454 50.56 -14.37 44.32
N ARG A 455 49.74 -15.23 43.70
CA ARG A 455 49.39 -16.55 44.25
C ARG A 455 50.59 -17.52 44.22
N THR A 456 51.41 -17.48 43.18
CA THR A 456 52.61 -18.33 43.06
C THR A 456 53.70 -17.98 44.08
N VAL A 457 53.85 -16.69 44.42
CA VAL A 457 54.78 -16.23 45.47
C VAL A 457 54.27 -16.57 46.88
N SER A 458 52.95 -16.69 47.05
CA SER A 458 52.34 -17.09 48.33
C SER A 458 52.49 -18.61 48.59
N SER A 459 52.50 -19.43 47.53
CA SER A 459 52.64 -20.89 47.64
C SER A 459 54.08 -21.38 47.90
N SER A 460 55.10 -20.57 47.64
CA SER A 460 56.50 -20.91 47.95
C SER A 460 56.92 -20.55 49.39
N ALA A 461 56.07 -19.84 50.14
CA ALA A 461 56.31 -19.49 51.54
C ALA A 461 55.71 -20.49 52.56
N SER A 462 54.81 -21.39 52.12
CA SER A 462 54.08 -22.32 53.00
C SER A 462 54.50 -23.78 52.88
N ALA A 463 55.64 -24.08 52.25
CA ALA A 463 56.15 -25.45 52.06
C ALA A 463 57.40 -25.73 52.93
N ARG A 464 57.24 -25.67 54.25
CA ARG A 464 58.13 -26.31 55.25
C ARG A 464 57.28 -26.69 56.47
N GLN A 465 57.41 -27.93 56.96
CA GLN A 465 56.63 -28.65 58.00
C GLN A 465 55.41 -29.39 57.44
N ASP A 466 55.20 -30.70 57.64
CA ASP A 466 55.85 -31.74 58.43
C ASP A 466 55.55 -33.13 57.82
N ASP A 467 56.39 -34.10 58.18
CA ASP A 467 56.45 -35.51 57.77
C ASP A 467 55.43 -36.43 58.51
N ASP A 468 54.80 -37.34 57.72
CA ASP A 468 54.58 -38.79 57.97
C ASP A 468 53.49 -39.32 58.98
N PRO A 469 53.17 -40.64 59.07
CA PRO A 469 52.08 -41.32 58.34
C PRO A 469 51.12 -42.18 59.22
N THR A 470 49.97 -42.66 58.70
CA THR A 470 49.45 -44.07 58.82
C THR A 470 48.00 -44.31 58.30
N THR A 471 47.86 -45.39 57.50
CA THR A 471 46.78 -46.40 57.33
C THR A 471 45.29 -46.14 57.65
N ALA A 472 44.41 -46.36 56.64
CA ALA A 472 43.49 -47.53 56.49
C ALA A 472 42.10 -47.21 55.87
N THR A 473 41.73 -47.99 54.83
CA THR A 473 40.37 -48.48 54.42
C THR A 473 39.19 -47.49 54.32
N SER A 474 38.46 -47.38 53.20
CA SER A 474 37.60 -48.42 52.62
C SER A 474 36.91 -47.98 51.30
N ARG A 475 36.40 -48.98 50.57
CA ARG A 475 35.75 -48.98 49.24
C ARG A 475 34.54 -48.03 49.08
N SER A 476 34.28 -47.54 47.87
CA SER A 476 33.29 -48.14 46.94
C SER A 476 32.87 -47.23 45.77
N THR A 477 32.76 -47.86 44.59
CA THR A 477 31.90 -47.58 43.41
C THR A 477 32.19 -46.38 42.48
N ASN A 478 32.91 -46.71 41.40
CA ASN A 478 32.68 -46.27 40.01
C ASN A 478 31.36 -46.91 39.46
N PRO A 479 30.89 -46.66 38.21
CA PRO A 479 31.36 -45.75 37.14
C PRO A 479 30.23 -45.01 36.37
N VAL A 480 30.60 -44.22 35.33
CA VAL A 480 30.23 -44.41 33.90
C VAL A 480 30.05 -43.05 33.18
N ALA A 481 30.89 -42.87 32.17
CA ALA A 481 30.70 -41.93 31.07
C ALA A 481 29.80 -42.56 29.99
N GLN A 482 28.98 -41.76 29.29
CA GLN A 482 28.80 -41.90 27.84
C GLN A 482 28.02 -40.75 27.21
N HIS A 483 28.33 -40.57 25.93
CA HIS A 483 28.04 -39.50 24.99
C HIS A 483 26.60 -39.61 24.39
N PRO A 484 26.19 -38.80 23.39
CA PRO A 484 24.85 -38.24 23.29
C PRO A 484 23.93 -38.99 22.32
N ASN A 485 22.62 -38.76 22.41
CA ASN A 485 21.70 -39.06 21.30
C ASN A 485 20.55 -38.06 21.23
N ARG A 486 20.52 -37.32 20.12
CA ARG A 486 19.43 -37.22 19.15
C ARG A 486 18.05 -37.73 19.62
N THR A 487 17.07 -36.83 19.76
CA THR A 487 15.70 -37.04 19.26
C THR A 487 15.02 -35.68 19.06
N GLU A 488 14.12 -35.68 18.09
CA GLU A 488 13.42 -34.61 17.38
C GLU A 488 12.47 -33.76 18.24
N LEU A 489 12.27 -32.50 17.82
CA LEU A 489 10.96 -31.91 17.51
C LEU A 489 11.15 -30.62 16.69
#